data_AF-A0A542ZIQ1-F1
#
_entry.id   AF-A0A542ZIQ1-F1
#
_cell.length_a   1.000
_cell.length_b   1.000
_cell.length_c   1.000
_cell.angle_alpha   90.00
_cell.angle_beta   90.00
_cell.angle_gamma   90.00
#
_symmetry.space_group_name_H-M   'P 1'
#
loop_
_entity.id
_entity.type
_entity.pdbx_description
1 polymer ?
#
loop_
_entity_poly.entity_id
_entity_poly.type
_entity_poly.pdbx_seq_one_letter_code
_entity_poly.pdbx_strand_id
1 'polypeptide(L)'
;METRTSDPREQPPPTPSEQGGSPSFLPGEVDRLLEHWLADGVITTDQAARMRADLLAAGAGAAAGAGPSAGAGAVAGPGAGASAGAGAAPTTAAPVAAPPTARQLPATGAAQLAPPPSPHASLVTEALGYLGGVIIFVASLLVTARFWGDLGTPARLALVGAAAALLLLGGALVPQRLGDPGHRLRAVLWLAATGAVAGFLGLLGSESLNLHDSDLALFITGPTAVVAGVLWWAHHHPLQHVATLVAVLGTVASSASYLSTQDAGAIGLALWGTGVVWALLAWGGILAWAGRPSRANLGVVLGSAGAIFGAMITMPARWGIILALTTVAAVVVAAVVARSVVLLAVGSVAALQVLPATMVEWFGGTLGASLGLLLVGVLLVAAAIVTARRRRQRPPGEPAASRGPRLPWPDRTVAMVAAAVVAVSTSAAVLTLG
;
A
#
# COMPACT_ATOMS: atom_id res chain seq x y z
N MET A 1 -24.80 68.21 13.95
CA MET A 1 -25.54 67.16 14.67
C MET A 1 -25.17 65.85 13.97
N GLU A 2 -24.07 65.25 14.43
CA GLU A 2 -23.40 64.10 13.81
C GLU A 2 -23.93 62.78 14.39
N THR A 3 -24.17 61.80 13.53
CA THR A 3 -24.44 60.41 13.92
C THR A 3 -23.23 59.54 13.60
N ARG A 4 -22.60 58.99 14.66
CA ARG A 4 -21.54 57.98 14.63
C ARG A 4 -22.09 56.64 14.10
N THR A 5 -21.47 56.13 13.03
CA THR A 5 -21.55 54.75 12.58
C THR A 5 -20.42 53.92 13.19
N SER A 6 -20.77 52.84 13.88
CA SER A 6 -19.88 51.96 14.64
C SER A 6 -19.10 50.98 13.76
N ASP A 7 -17.83 50.74 14.12
CA ASP A 7 -16.84 49.89 13.45
C ASP A 7 -17.08 48.39 13.77
N PRO A 8 -17.15 47.46 12.79
CA PRO A 8 -17.41 46.03 13.01
C PRO A 8 -16.24 45.22 13.62
N ARG A 9 -15.13 45.85 14.03
CA ARG A 9 -13.87 45.14 14.35
C ARG A 9 -13.63 44.82 15.83
N GLU A 10 -14.56 45.10 16.72
CA GLU A 10 -14.42 44.84 18.17
C GLU A 10 -15.36 43.74 18.71
N GLN A 11 -15.44 42.58 18.04
CA GLN A 11 -15.99 41.38 18.68
C GLN A 11 -14.86 40.48 19.19
N PRO A 12 -14.74 40.25 20.51
CA PRO A 12 -13.78 39.32 21.07
C PRO A 12 -14.11 37.87 20.68
N PRO A 13 -13.11 36.98 20.57
CA PRO A 13 -13.35 35.58 20.23
C PRO A 13 -14.22 34.90 21.31
N PRO A 14 -15.17 34.03 20.93
CA PRO A 14 -16.04 33.36 21.88
C PRO A 14 -15.23 32.44 22.81
N THR A 15 -15.59 32.45 24.10
CA THR A 15 -14.95 31.64 25.14
C THR A 15 -15.27 30.15 24.98
N PRO A 16 -14.35 29.22 25.33
CA PRO A 16 -14.49 27.77 25.08
C PRO A 16 -15.67 27.06 25.77
N SER A 17 -16.39 27.74 26.65
CA SER A 17 -17.50 27.16 27.42
C SER A 17 -18.84 27.09 26.67
N GLU A 18 -18.95 27.65 25.46
CA GLU A 18 -20.18 27.59 24.65
C GLU A 18 -20.19 26.49 23.55
N GLN A 19 -19.11 25.70 23.40
CA GLN A 19 -19.04 24.61 22.41
C GLN A 19 -19.51 23.24 22.93
N GLY A 20 -20.34 23.21 23.98
CA GLY A 20 -20.89 21.98 24.58
C GLY A 20 -22.12 21.40 23.86
N GLY A 21 -22.59 22.03 22.78
CA GLY A 21 -23.67 21.49 21.96
C GLY A 21 -23.13 20.45 20.98
N SER A 22 -23.41 19.16 21.21
CA SER A 22 -23.23 18.12 20.19
C SER A 22 -23.87 18.62 18.89
N PRO A 23 -23.12 18.81 17.80
CA PRO A 23 -23.67 19.34 16.56
C PRO A 23 -24.80 18.40 16.10
N SER A 24 -26.02 18.91 16.11
CA SER A 24 -27.19 18.20 15.60
C SER A 24 -27.13 18.22 14.07
N PHE A 25 -26.46 17.23 13.50
CA PHE A 25 -26.47 17.04 12.05
C PHE A 25 -27.86 16.65 11.59
N LEU A 26 -28.36 17.29 10.53
CA LEU A 26 -29.60 16.88 9.89
C LEU A 26 -29.37 15.50 9.23
N PRO A 27 -30.34 14.56 9.27
CA PRO A 27 -30.16 13.20 8.75
C PRO A 27 -29.60 13.12 7.31
N GLY A 28 -29.96 14.06 6.44
CA GLY A 28 -29.46 14.11 5.05
C GLY A 28 -28.03 14.64 4.88
N GLU A 29 -27.45 15.28 5.90
CA GLU A 29 -26.08 15.81 5.85
C GLU A 29 -25.04 14.71 6.07
N VAL A 30 -25.37 13.74 6.93
CA VAL A 30 -24.50 12.60 7.21
C VAL A 30 -24.42 11.67 6.00
N ASP A 31 -25.52 11.46 5.28
CA ASP A 31 -25.50 10.66 4.05
C ASP A 31 -24.63 11.28 2.96
N ARG A 32 -24.67 12.61 2.81
CA ARG A 32 -23.77 13.33 1.87
C ARG A 32 -22.31 13.22 2.26
N LEU A 33 -22.00 13.28 3.56
CA LEU A 33 -20.63 13.07 4.07
C LEU A 33 -20.15 11.65 3.80
N LEU A 34 -20.99 10.64 4.03
CA LEU A 34 -20.67 9.25 3.74
C LEU A 34 -20.46 9.01 2.26
N GLU A 35 -21.29 9.58 1.38
CA GLU A 35 -21.10 9.51 -0.07
C GLU A 35 -19.81 10.21 -0.52
N HIS A 36 -19.48 11.34 0.08
CA HIS A 36 -18.24 12.06 -0.21
C HIS A 36 -17.00 11.25 0.20
N TRP A 37 -16.98 10.69 1.41
CA TRP A 37 -15.91 9.81 1.87
C TRP A 37 -15.80 8.51 1.08
N LEU A 38 -16.93 8.02 0.56
CA LEU A 38 -16.96 6.88 -0.35
C LEU A 38 -16.32 7.21 -1.70
N ALA A 39 -16.66 8.36 -2.28
CA ALA A 39 -16.12 8.83 -3.55
C ALA A 39 -14.61 9.10 -3.48
N ASP A 40 -14.13 9.58 -2.32
CA ASP A 40 -12.72 9.83 -2.06
C ASP A 40 -11.93 8.58 -1.64
N GLY A 41 -12.62 7.44 -1.46
CA GLY A 41 -12.00 6.17 -1.03
C GLY A 41 -11.47 6.19 0.40
N VAL A 42 -11.94 7.14 1.22
CA VAL A 42 -11.59 7.26 2.64
C VAL A 42 -12.24 6.13 3.44
N ILE A 43 -13.47 5.76 3.07
CA ILE A 43 -14.20 4.62 3.63
C ILE A 43 -14.67 3.69 2.51
N THR A 44 -14.77 2.41 2.82
CA THR A 44 -15.32 1.42 1.90
C THR A 44 -16.86 1.48 1.86
N THR A 45 -17.47 0.92 0.81
CA THR A 45 -18.94 0.74 0.70
C THR A 45 -19.53 0.04 1.92
N ASP A 46 -18.78 -0.92 2.47
CA ASP A 46 -19.18 -1.69 3.64
C ASP A 46 -19.06 -0.88 4.95
N GLN A 47 -18.09 0.01 5.06
CA GLN A 47 -17.99 0.95 6.19
C GLN A 47 -19.10 2.01 6.16
N ALA A 48 -19.40 2.56 4.98
CA ALA A 48 -20.51 3.50 4.82
C ALA A 48 -21.86 2.87 5.17
N ALA A 49 -22.09 1.60 4.78
CA ALA A 49 -23.30 0.87 5.14
C ALA A 49 -23.44 0.67 6.66
N ARG A 50 -22.34 0.35 7.36
CA ARG A 50 -22.32 0.21 8.82
C ARG A 50 -22.59 1.52 9.55
N MET A 51 -21.95 2.61 9.13
CA MET A 51 -22.19 3.93 9.70
C MET A 51 -23.66 4.35 9.56
N ARG A 52 -24.30 4.07 8.40
CA ARG A 52 -25.75 4.31 8.23
C ARG A 52 -26.59 3.46 9.19
N ALA A 53 -26.26 2.18 9.36
CA ALA A 53 -26.98 1.29 10.26
C ALA A 53 -26.88 1.75 11.73
N ASP A 54 -25.69 2.18 12.16
CA ASP A 54 -25.45 2.68 13.52
C ASP A 54 -26.23 3.98 13.78
N LEU A 55 -26.28 4.88 12.80
CA LEU A 55 -27.05 6.12 12.88
C LEU A 55 -28.56 5.87 12.94
N LEU A 56 -29.06 4.90 12.18
CA LEU A 56 -30.47 4.49 12.25
C LEU A 56 -30.81 3.85 13.61
N ALA A 57 -29.91 3.03 14.16
CA ALA A 57 -30.08 2.44 15.49
C ALA A 57 -30.06 3.51 16.60
N ALA A 58 -29.16 4.50 16.50
CA ALA A 58 -29.09 5.62 17.42
C ALA A 58 -30.35 6.51 17.36
N GLY A 59 -30.88 6.77 16.16
CA GLY A 59 -32.12 7.52 15.96
C GLY A 59 -33.35 6.80 16.51
N ALA A 60 -33.44 5.48 16.35
CA ALA A 60 -34.53 4.66 16.89
C ALA A 60 -34.53 4.64 18.43
N GLY A 61 -33.35 4.61 19.08
CA GLY A 61 -33.22 4.70 20.53
C GLY A 61 -33.67 6.05 21.11
N ALA A 62 -33.40 7.15 20.40
CA ALA A 62 -33.82 8.49 20.82
C ALA A 62 -35.35 8.69 20.72
N ALA A 63 -36.01 8.11 19.72
CA ALA A 63 -37.46 8.17 19.57
C ALA A 63 -38.22 7.34 20.61
N ALA A 64 -37.65 6.22 21.08
CA ALA A 64 -38.26 5.38 22.10
C ALA A 64 -38.19 5.96 23.54
N GLY A 65 -37.28 6.93 23.79
CA GLY A 65 -37.14 7.60 25.08
C GLY A 65 -38.12 8.75 25.33
N ALA A 66 -38.87 9.19 24.32
CA ALA A 66 -39.84 10.27 24.41
C ALA A 66 -41.26 9.74 24.67
N GLY A 67 -41.47 9.06 25.80
CA GLY A 67 -42.79 8.68 26.30
C GLY A 67 -43.45 9.82 27.10
N PRO A 68 -44.78 9.99 27.03
CA PRO A 68 -45.49 11.10 27.69
C PRO A 68 -45.51 10.92 29.21
N SER A 69 -45.12 11.97 29.93
CA SER A 69 -45.23 12.10 31.38
C SER A 69 -46.70 12.07 31.82
N ALA A 70 -47.15 10.97 32.41
CA ALA A 70 -48.44 10.86 33.09
C ALA A 70 -48.27 11.10 34.59
N GLY A 71 -49.00 12.10 35.11
CA GLY A 71 -49.05 12.45 36.52
C GLY A 71 -49.99 11.58 37.34
N ALA A 72 -49.51 11.24 38.53
CA ALA A 72 -50.19 11.08 39.83
C ALA A 72 -51.63 10.54 39.93
N GLY A 73 -51.82 9.48 40.73
CA GLY A 73 -53.12 9.20 41.36
C GLY A 73 -53.32 7.82 42.01
N ALA A 74 -52.84 7.67 43.24
CA ALA A 74 -53.53 7.06 44.39
C ALA A 74 -54.08 5.60 44.41
N VAL A 75 -53.55 4.84 45.39
CA VAL A 75 -54.25 4.13 46.49
C VAL A 75 -54.95 2.77 46.25
N ALA A 76 -54.36 1.76 46.92
CA ALA A 76 -54.90 0.61 47.68
C ALA A 76 -55.82 -0.47 47.07
N GLY A 77 -55.49 -1.73 47.42
CA GLY A 77 -56.48 -2.71 47.87
C GLY A 77 -56.57 -4.02 47.06
N PRO A 78 -56.42 -5.21 47.68
CA PRO A 78 -56.29 -6.51 47.00
C PRO A 78 -57.63 -7.26 46.86
N GLY A 79 -57.73 -8.19 45.91
CA GLY A 79 -58.92 -9.05 45.80
C GLY A 79 -58.81 -10.17 44.78
N ALA A 80 -59.06 -11.38 45.24
CA ALA A 80 -58.98 -12.67 44.57
C ALA A 80 -60.05 -12.94 43.48
N GLY A 81 -59.87 -14.07 42.76
CA GLY A 81 -60.95 -14.84 42.13
C GLY A 81 -60.86 -14.86 40.60
N ALA A 82 -60.35 -15.91 39.95
CA ALA A 82 -60.93 -17.24 39.73
C ALA A 82 -61.77 -17.36 38.43
N SER A 83 -61.46 -18.46 37.73
CA SER A 83 -62.31 -19.31 36.88
C SER A 83 -62.85 -18.81 35.53
N ALA A 84 -62.32 -19.47 34.48
CA ALA A 84 -63.00 -20.40 33.58
C ALA A 84 -64.14 -19.91 32.66
N GLY A 85 -64.07 -20.35 31.39
CA GLY A 85 -65.21 -20.28 30.48
C GLY A 85 -64.85 -20.69 29.06
N ALA A 86 -64.89 -21.99 28.79
CA ALA A 86 -64.85 -22.59 27.46
C ALA A 86 -66.08 -22.20 26.61
N GLY A 87 -65.95 -22.28 25.28
CA GLY A 87 -67.09 -22.18 24.37
C GLY A 87 -66.72 -22.52 22.94
N ALA A 88 -67.06 -23.74 22.54
CA ALA A 88 -66.86 -24.31 21.21
C ALA A 88 -67.86 -23.75 20.16
N ALA A 89 -67.54 -24.07 18.90
CA ALA A 89 -68.19 -23.85 17.59
C ALA A 89 -69.70 -24.30 17.51
N PRO A 90 -70.41 -24.43 16.34
CA PRO A 90 -70.00 -24.36 14.91
C PRO A 90 -71.04 -23.80 13.88
N THR A 91 -70.66 -23.86 12.58
CA THR A 91 -71.50 -24.02 11.34
C THR A 91 -72.40 -22.83 10.91
N THR A 92 -72.64 -22.47 9.64
CA THR A 92 -72.72 -23.18 8.34
C THR A 92 -72.83 -22.17 7.18
N ALA A 93 -72.60 -22.65 5.94
CA ALA A 93 -73.23 -22.25 4.66
C ALA A 93 -72.56 -21.18 3.75
N ALA A 94 -72.07 -21.67 2.61
CA ALA A 94 -71.94 -21.01 1.31
C ALA A 94 -73.36 -20.92 0.64
N PRO A 95 -73.62 -20.28 -0.55
CA PRO A 95 -72.72 -20.11 -1.71
C PRO A 95 -72.94 -18.86 -2.64
N VAL A 96 -72.18 -18.82 -3.74
CA VAL A 96 -72.47 -18.22 -5.08
C VAL A 96 -71.96 -16.79 -5.43
N ALA A 97 -71.14 -16.77 -6.51
CA ALA A 97 -70.93 -15.78 -7.59
C ALA A 97 -70.29 -14.40 -7.33
N ALA A 98 -69.08 -14.20 -7.86
CA ALA A 98 -68.72 -13.24 -8.92
C ALA A 98 -67.18 -13.07 -8.96
N PRO A 99 -66.53 -12.95 -10.14
CA PRO A 99 -65.11 -12.60 -10.22
C PRO A 99 -64.94 -11.08 -10.14
N PRO A 100 -64.27 -10.51 -9.13
CA PRO A 100 -63.79 -9.15 -9.20
C PRO A 100 -62.47 -9.14 -9.97
N THR A 101 -62.50 -8.46 -11.12
CA THR A 101 -61.50 -7.53 -11.62
C THR A 101 -60.11 -7.65 -10.99
N ALA A 102 -59.13 -8.06 -11.81
CA ALA A 102 -57.72 -8.07 -11.49
C ALA A 102 -57.28 -6.76 -10.81
N ARG A 103 -57.14 -6.79 -9.47
CA ARG A 103 -56.28 -5.85 -8.76
C ARG A 103 -54.86 -6.17 -9.17
N GLN A 104 -54.23 -5.24 -9.88
CA GLN A 104 -52.79 -5.09 -9.89
C GLN A 104 -52.34 -4.95 -8.43
N LEU A 105 -51.86 -6.04 -7.85
CA LEU A 105 -51.01 -6.01 -6.68
C LEU A 105 -49.73 -5.27 -7.10
N PRO A 106 -49.35 -4.17 -6.44
CA PRO A 106 -47.99 -3.66 -6.57
C PRO A 106 -47.07 -4.81 -6.20
N ALA A 107 -46.02 -5.03 -6.98
CA ALA A 107 -44.98 -6.01 -6.72
C ALA A 107 -44.36 -5.69 -5.34
N THR A 108 -44.94 -6.27 -4.29
CA THR A 108 -44.41 -6.27 -2.94
C THR A 108 -43.03 -6.89 -3.04
N GLY A 109 -42.05 -6.15 -2.53
CA GLY A 109 -40.64 -6.34 -2.75
C GLY A 109 -40.23 -7.80 -2.88
N ALA A 110 -39.53 -8.07 -3.99
CA ALA A 110 -38.42 -8.99 -3.92
C ALA A 110 -37.57 -8.49 -2.74
N ALA A 111 -37.74 -9.12 -1.58
CA ALA A 111 -36.86 -8.99 -0.45
C ALA A 111 -35.49 -9.35 -1.00
N GLN A 112 -34.75 -8.31 -1.38
CA GLN A 112 -33.37 -8.37 -1.75
C GLN A 112 -32.70 -8.85 -0.48
N LEU A 113 -32.57 -10.17 -0.36
CA LEU A 113 -31.92 -10.88 0.73
C LEU A 113 -30.61 -10.14 0.95
N ALA A 114 -30.55 -9.41 2.06
CA ALA A 114 -29.36 -8.72 2.48
C ALA A 114 -28.22 -9.75 2.39
N PRO A 115 -27.12 -9.44 1.69
CA PRO A 115 -25.99 -10.36 1.63
C PRO A 115 -25.63 -10.74 3.07
N PRO A 116 -25.46 -12.05 3.37
CA PRO A 116 -25.20 -12.49 4.73
C PRO A 116 -23.98 -11.73 5.28
N PRO A 117 -24.02 -11.30 6.56
CA PRO A 117 -22.90 -10.61 7.18
C PRO A 117 -21.64 -11.46 7.00
N SER A 118 -20.60 -10.86 6.45
CA SER A 118 -19.32 -11.54 6.24
C SER A 118 -18.82 -12.04 7.60
N PRO A 119 -18.57 -13.34 7.79
CA PRO A 119 -18.14 -13.87 9.08
C PRO A 119 -16.83 -13.20 9.47
N HIS A 120 -16.84 -12.44 10.57
CA HIS A 120 -15.63 -11.88 11.16
C HIS A 120 -14.78 -13.04 11.67
N ALA A 121 -13.76 -13.43 10.88
CA ALA A 121 -12.72 -14.31 11.38
C ALA A 121 -12.14 -13.68 12.65
N SER A 122 -12.21 -14.41 13.76
CA SER A 122 -11.76 -13.93 15.07
C SER A 122 -10.29 -13.51 14.98
N LEU A 123 -9.98 -12.26 15.35
CA LEU A 123 -8.63 -11.70 15.48
C LEU A 123 -7.68 -12.63 16.25
N VAL A 124 -8.23 -13.39 17.20
CA VAL A 124 -7.48 -14.38 18.00
C VAL A 124 -6.98 -15.52 17.12
N THR A 125 -7.80 -16.02 16.20
CA THR A 125 -7.41 -17.09 15.26
C THR A 125 -6.33 -16.61 14.30
N GLU A 126 -6.42 -15.37 13.84
CA GLU A 126 -5.41 -14.76 12.97
C GLU A 126 -4.08 -14.54 13.72
N ALA A 127 -4.13 -13.98 14.94
CA ALA A 127 -2.94 -13.79 15.78
C ALA A 127 -2.27 -15.11 16.16
N LEU A 128 -3.05 -16.14 16.51
CA LEU A 128 -2.53 -17.46 16.86
C LEU A 128 -1.89 -18.14 15.63
N GLY A 129 -2.46 -17.95 14.44
CA GLY A 129 -1.88 -18.41 13.19
C GLY A 129 -0.53 -17.75 12.89
N TYR A 130 -0.42 -16.43 13.08
CA TYR A 130 0.84 -15.71 12.92
C TYR A 130 1.90 -16.12 13.94
N LEU A 131 1.51 -16.24 15.22
CA LEU A 131 2.42 -16.66 16.28
C LEU A 131 2.92 -18.09 16.06
N GLY A 132 2.02 -19.02 15.71
CA GLY A 132 2.37 -20.39 15.39
C GLY A 132 3.33 -20.48 14.19
N GLY A 133 3.08 -19.69 13.14
CA GLY A 133 3.97 -19.61 11.98
C GLY A 133 5.37 -19.11 12.34
N VAL A 134 5.48 -18.06 13.16
CA VAL A 134 6.78 -17.52 13.62
C VAL A 134 7.51 -18.55 14.49
N ILE A 135 6.81 -19.23 15.41
CA ILE A 135 7.43 -20.26 16.26
C ILE A 135 7.96 -21.42 15.43
N ILE A 136 7.18 -21.91 14.46
CA ILE A 136 7.62 -22.98 13.53
C ILE A 136 8.84 -22.51 12.74
N PHE A 137 8.81 -21.29 12.20
CA PHE A 137 9.94 -20.73 11.46
C PHE A 137 11.22 -20.64 12.28
N VAL A 138 11.14 -20.10 13.52
CA VAL A 138 12.28 -20.01 14.43
C VAL A 138 12.78 -21.39 14.83
N ALA A 139 11.89 -22.33 15.13
CA ALA A 139 12.26 -23.70 15.46
C ALA A 139 12.98 -24.39 14.29
N SER A 140 12.47 -24.24 13.06
CA SER A 140 13.15 -24.72 11.86
C SER A 140 14.53 -24.11 11.69
N LEU A 141 14.66 -22.78 11.88
CA LEU A 141 15.96 -22.10 11.80
C LEU A 141 16.96 -22.63 12.84
N LEU A 142 16.53 -22.85 14.08
CA LEU A 142 17.38 -23.39 15.14
C LEU A 142 17.79 -24.84 14.88
N VAL A 143 16.87 -25.69 14.42
CA VAL A 143 17.16 -27.06 14.02
C VAL A 143 18.15 -27.07 12.85
N THR A 144 17.90 -26.27 11.81
CA THR A 144 18.83 -26.13 10.70
C THR A 144 20.20 -25.67 11.20
N ALA A 145 20.29 -24.57 11.94
CA ALA A 145 21.56 -24.06 12.45
C ALA A 145 22.34 -25.08 13.31
N ARG A 146 21.62 -25.89 14.11
CA ARG A 146 22.23 -26.90 14.98
C ARG A 146 22.75 -28.12 14.21
N PHE A 147 21.98 -28.64 13.26
CA PHE A 147 22.29 -29.89 12.56
C PHE A 147 22.93 -29.67 11.17
N TRP A 148 23.01 -28.44 10.66
CA TRP A 148 23.54 -28.16 9.33
C TRP A 148 24.95 -28.71 9.15
N GLY A 149 25.81 -28.51 10.14
CA GLY A 149 27.19 -29.00 10.16
C GLY A 149 27.31 -30.52 10.01
N ASP A 150 26.36 -31.26 10.56
CA ASP A 150 26.35 -32.73 10.56
C ASP A 150 25.82 -33.32 9.24
N LEU A 151 25.10 -32.52 8.45
CA LEU A 151 24.61 -32.93 7.14
C LEU A 151 25.71 -32.84 6.10
N GLY A 152 25.91 -33.92 5.33
CA GLY A 152 26.70 -33.86 4.11
C GLY A 152 26.05 -32.99 3.04
N THR A 153 26.84 -32.46 2.11
CA THR A 153 26.41 -31.66 0.95
C THR A 153 25.17 -32.20 0.21
N PRO A 154 25.08 -33.49 -0.16
CA PRO A 154 23.89 -33.99 -0.87
C PRO A 154 22.62 -33.92 -0.01
N ALA A 155 22.72 -34.10 1.31
CA ALA A 155 21.58 -34.00 2.21
C ALA A 155 21.13 -32.55 2.36
N ARG A 156 22.06 -31.60 2.46
CA ARG A 156 21.76 -30.15 2.47
C ARG A 156 21.08 -29.72 1.17
N LEU A 157 21.59 -30.15 0.03
CA LEU A 157 21.00 -29.86 -1.29
C LEU A 157 19.60 -30.47 -1.42
N ALA A 158 19.43 -31.74 -1.06
CA ALA A 158 18.12 -32.40 -1.09
C ALA A 158 17.11 -31.70 -0.18
N LEU A 159 17.53 -31.27 1.01
CA LEU A 159 16.67 -30.57 1.96
C LEU A 159 16.21 -29.21 1.42
N VAL A 160 17.13 -28.35 0.96
CA VAL A 160 16.80 -27.02 0.46
C VAL A 160 16.05 -27.10 -0.88
N GLY A 161 16.45 -28.02 -1.76
CA GLY A 161 15.76 -28.29 -3.02
C GLY A 161 14.33 -28.79 -2.81
N ALA A 162 14.12 -29.72 -1.87
CA ALA A 162 12.78 -30.18 -1.51
C ALA A 162 11.94 -29.04 -0.91
N ALA A 163 12.51 -28.21 -0.04
CA ALA A 163 11.82 -27.04 0.50
C ALA A 163 11.40 -26.06 -0.62
N ALA A 164 12.30 -25.75 -1.56
CA ALA A 164 11.98 -24.91 -2.71
C ALA A 164 10.83 -25.49 -3.55
N ALA A 165 10.89 -26.78 -3.88
CA ALA A 165 9.85 -27.47 -4.63
C ALA A 165 8.50 -27.47 -3.90
N LEU A 166 8.49 -27.77 -2.60
CA LEU A 166 7.28 -27.77 -1.77
C LEU A 166 6.66 -26.37 -1.65
N LEU A 167 7.48 -25.32 -1.54
CA LEU A 167 6.99 -23.93 -1.50
C LEU A 167 6.39 -23.49 -2.85
N LEU A 168 7.03 -23.86 -3.97
CA LEU A 168 6.51 -23.61 -5.31
C LEU A 168 5.17 -24.31 -5.54
N LEU A 169 5.13 -25.62 -5.28
CA LEU A 169 3.93 -26.45 -5.41
C LEU A 169 2.84 -26.00 -4.44
N GLY A 170 3.19 -25.71 -3.19
CA GLY A 170 2.27 -25.20 -2.18
C GLY A 170 1.60 -23.90 -2.64
N GLY A 171 2.36 -22.95 -3.17
CA GLY A 171 1.82 -21.70 -3.73
C GLY A 171 0.89 -21.93 -4.93
N ALA A 172 1.24 -22.87 -5.81
CA ALA A 172 0.42 -23.24 -6.97
C ALA A 172 -0.90 -23.94 -6.57
N LEU A 173 -0.86 -24.77 -5.51
CA LEU A 173 -2.00 -25.53 -5.03
C LEU A 173 -2.95 -24.72 -4.14
N VAL A 174 -2.57 -23.53 -3.66
CA VAL A 174 -3.46 -22.68 -2.85
C VAL A 174 -4.76 -22.41 -3.62
N PRO A 175 -5.93 -22.79 -3.11
CA PRO A 175 -7.19 -22.58 -3.82
C PRO A 175 -7.57 -21.10 -3.97
N GLN A 176 -8.07 -20.70 -5.15
CA GLN A 176 -8.57 -19.34 -5.38
C GLN A 176 -9.82 -19.00 -4.55
N ARG A 177 -10.58 -20.02 -4.13
CA ARG A 177 -11.79 -19.88 -3.29
C ARG A 177 -11.52 -19.32 -1.88
N LEU A 178 -10.27 -19.27 -1.43
CA LEU A 178 -9.86 -18.69 -0.15
C LEU A 178 -9.85 -17.15 -0.15
N GLY A 179 -10.17 -16.50 -1.28
CA GLY A 179 -10.23 -15.04 -1.37
C GLY A 179 -8.89 -14.36 -1.10
N ASP A 180 -8.94 -13.21 -0.41
CA ASP A 180 -7.76 -12.40 -0.07
C ASP A 180 -6.70 -13.13 0.77
N PRO A 181 -7.06 -13.91 1.82
CA PRO A 181 -6.10 -14.74 2.55
C PRO A 181 -5.31 -15.71 1.65
N GLY A 182 -5.98 -16.37 0.71
CA GLY A 182 -5.34 -17.27 -0.24
C GLY A 182 -4.35 -16.54 -1.16
N HIS A 183 -4.68 -15.32 -1.57
CA HIS A 183 -3.79 -14.51 -2.40
C HIS A 183 -2.51 -14.11 -1.66
N ARG A 184 -2.64 -13.71 -0.38
CA ARG A 184 -1.50 -13.36 0.48
C ARG A 184 -0.61 -14.57 0.79
N LEU A 185 -1.23 -15.70 1.15
CA LEU A 185 -0.49 -16.94 1.45
C LEU A 185 0.33 -17.40 0.25
N ARG A 186 -0.27 -17.43 -0.94
CA ARG A 186 0.44 -17.78 -2.18
C ARG A 186 1.64 -16.88 -2.43
N ALA A 187 1.49 -15.57 -2.19
CA ALA A 187 2.58 -14.62 -2.39
C ALA A 187 3.75 -14.84 -1.44
N VAL A 188 3.47 -15.12 -0.17
CA VAL A 188 4.48 -15.44 0.84
C VAL A 188 5.18 -16.76 0.47
N LEU A 189 4.41 -17.79 0.09
CA LEU A 189 4.96 -19.08 -0.33
C LEU A 189 5.90 -18.95 -1.54
N TRP A 190 5.52 -18.17 -2.54
CA TRP A 190 6.39 -17.96 -3.70
C TRP A 190 7.58 -17.05 -3.41
N LEU A 191 7.44 -16.08 -2.51
CA LEU A 191 8.59 -15.27 -2.09
C LEU A 191 9.61 -16.15 -1.38
N ALA A 192 9.13 -16.98 -0.44
CA ALA A 192 9.95 -17.97 0.25
C ALA A 192 10.56 -18.97 -0.75
N ALA A 193 9.81 -19.42 -1.76
CA ALA A 193 10.32 -20.28 -2.82
C ALA A 193 11.45 -19.63 -3.61
N THR A 194 11.33 -18.34 -3.93
CA THR A 194 12.37 -17.58 -4.65
C THR A 194 13.66 -17.52 -3.82
N GLY A 195 13.53 -17.24 -2.52
CA GLY A 195 14.67 -17.28 -1.59
C GLY A 195 15.27 -18.68 -1.45
N ALA A 196 14.44 -19.73 -1.39
CA ALA A 196 14.89 -21.12 -1.31
C ALA A 196 15.60 -21.58 -2.59
N VAL A 197 15.15 -21.13 -3.77
CA VAL A 197 15.85 -21.36 -5.05
C VAL A 197 17.22 -20.68 -5.04
N ALA A 198 17.29 -19.41 -4.62
CA ALA A 198 18.57 -18.72 -4.50
C ALA A 198 19.52 -19.42 -3.52
N GLY A 199 19.02 -19.87 -2.37
CA GLY A 199 19.78 -20.63 -1.38
C GLY A 199 20.26 -21.99 -1.92
N PHE A 200 19.39 -22.71 -2.65
CA PHE A 200 19.76 -23.97 -3.30
C PHE A 200 20.85 -23.76 -4.35
N LEU A 201 20.72 -22.74 -5.20
CA LEU A 201 21.74 -22.40 -6.20
C LEU A 201 23.04 -21.96 -5.55
N GLY A 202 22.97 -21.25 -4.43
CA GLY A 202 24.15 -20.86 -3.67
C GLY A 202 24.90 -22.06 -3.11
N LEU A 203 24.17 -23.01 -2.53
CA LEU A 203 24.75 -24.26 -2.03
C LEU A 203 25.32 -25.14 -3.15
N LEU A 204 24.59 -25.26 -4.25
CA LEU A 204 25.01 -26.05 -5.41
C LEU A 204 26.27 -25.43 -6.04
N GLY A 205 26.26 -24.11 -6.21
CA GLY A 205 27.38 -23.35 -6.74
C GLY A 205 28.62 -23.46 -5.87
N SER A 206 28.50 -23.24 -4.55
CA SER A 206 29.65 -23.22 -3.65
C SER A 206 30.17 -24.62 -3.28
N GLU A 207 29.28 -25.56 -2.92
CA GLU A 207 29.72 -26.86 -2.40
C GLU A 207 29.94 -27.91 -3.49
N SER A 208 29.18 -27.88 -4.60
CA SER A 208 29.27 -28.92 -5.65
C SER A 208 30.02 -28.46 -6.89
N LEU A 209 29.82 -27.21 -7.30
CA LEU A 209 30.48 -26.63 -8.48
C LEU A 209 31.75 -25.85 -8.13
N ASN A 210 32.01 -25.62 -6.84
CA ASN A 210 33.17 -24.89 -6.33
C ASN A 210 33.33 -23.50 -6.98
N LEU A 211 32.21 -22.82 -7.23
CA LEU A 211 32.16 -21.46 -7.74
C LEU A 211 32.42 -20.47 -6.60
N HIS A 212 33.09 -19.37 -6.91
CA HIS A 212 33.47 -18.33 -5.94
C HIS A 212 33.08 -16.93 -6.45
N ASP A 213 33.04 -15.96 -5.53
CA ASP A 213 32.88 -14.54 -5.80
C ASP A 213 31.79 -14.20 -6.84
N SER A 214 32.18 -13.63 -7.98
CA SER A 214 31.27 -13.18 -9.04
C SER A 214 30.62 -14.35 -9.78
N ASP A 215 31.32 -15.49 -9.94
CA ASP A 215 30.77 -16.69 -10.60
C ASP A 215 29.63 -17.25 -9.77
N LEU A 216 29.83 -17.34 -8.45
CA LEU A 216 28.80 -17.77 -7.53
C LEU A 216 27.63 -16.79 -7.51
N ALA A 217 27.91 -15.49 -7.42
CA ALA A 217 26.86 -14.47 -7.38
C ALA A 217 26.00 -14.46 -8.66
N LEU A 218 26.62 -14.56 -9.84
CA LEU A 218 25.91 -14.62 -11.12
C LEU A 218 25.12 -15.92 -11.28
N PHE A 219 25.69 -17.05 -10.86
CA PHE A 219 25.02 -18.36 -10.85
C PHE A 219 23.78 -18.39 -9.94
N ILE A 220 23.79 -17.64 -8.84
CA ILE A 220 22.63 -17.50 -7.94
C ILE A 220 21.61 -16.54 -8.55
N THR A 221 22.04 -15.31 -8.86
CA THR A 221 21.12 -14.20 -9.15
C THR A 221 20.46 -14.33 -10.52
N GLY A 222 21.18 -14.80 -11.54
CA GLY A 222 20.67 -14.98 -12.91
C GLY A 222 19.44 -15.89 -12.98
N PRO A 223 19.55 -17.18 -12.61
CA PRO A 223 18.40 -18.10 -12.61
C PRO A 223 17.32 -17.69 -11.60
N THR A 224 17.69 -17.10 -10.45
CA THR A 224 16.71 -16.58 -9.48
C THR A 224 15.87 -15.45 -10.09
N ALA A 225 16.48 -14.57 -10.89
CA ALA A 225 15.75 -13.50 -11.60
C ALA A 225 14.75 -14.07 -12.61
N VAL A 226 15.12 -15.15 -13.32
CA VAL A 226 14.22 -15.86 -14.23
C VAL A 226 13.04 -16.46 -13.46
N VAL A 227 13.30 -17.20 -12.37
CA VAL A 227 12.25 -17.82 -11.56
C VAL A 227 11.32 -16.77 -10.95
N ALA A 228 11.87 -15.72 -10.34
CA ALA A 228 11.09 -14.61 -9.78
C ALA A 228 10.28 -13.88 -10.86
N GLY A 229 10.88 -13.65 -12.04
CA GLY A 229 10.19 -13.02 -13.17
C GLY A 229 9.04 -13.85 -13.71
N VAL A 230 9.22 -15.18 -13.84
CA VAL A 230 8.16 -16.11 -14.25
C VAL A 230 7.04 -16.16 -13.21
N LEU A 231 7.36 -16.22 -11.92
CA LEU A 231 6.37 -16.20 -10.84
C LEU A 231 5.60 -14.87 -10.80
N TRP A 232 6.30 -13.76 -10.96
CA TRP A 232 5.70 -12.44 -11.04
C TRP A 232 4.77 -12.31 -12.26
N TRP A 233 5.19 -12.84 -13.42
CA TRP A 233 4.38 -12.86 -14.63
C TRP A 233 3.14 -13.74 -14.49
N ALA A 234 3.29 -14.95 -13.93
CA ALA A 234 2.18 -15.86 -13.71
C ALA A 234 1.15 -15.23 -12.76
N HIS A 235 1.63 -14.52 -11.73
CA HIS A 235 0.78 -13.91 -10.71
C HIS A 235 1.40 -12.63 -10.17
N HIS A 236 0.94 -11.53 -10.75
CA HIS A 236 1.36 -10.16 -10.51
C HIS A 236 1.12 -9.69 -9.06
N HIS A 237 1.94 -10.17 -8.12
CA HIS A 237 1.91 -9.83 -6.71
C HIS A 237 3.03 -8.82 -6.37
N PRO A 238 2.79 -7.82 -5.51
CA PRO A 238 3.80 -6.80 -5.15
C PRO A 238 5.08 -7.40 -4.57
N LEU A 239 4.98 -8.40 -3.69
CA LEU A 239 6.16 -9.09 -3.12
C LEU A 239 7.03 -9.75 -4.20
N GLN A 240 6.40 -10.34 -5.23
CA GLN A 240 7.14 -10.93 -6.34
C GLN A 240 7.77 -9.86 -7.22
N HIS A 241 7.10 -8.72 -7.42
CA HIS A 241 7.69 -7.59 -8.14
C HIS A 241 8.99 -7.10 -7.46
N VAL A 242 8.99 -7.01 -6.13
CA VAL A 242 10.20 -6.68 -5.34
C VAL A 242 11.27 -7.75 -5.55
N ALA A 243 10.91 -9.03 -5.41
CA ALA A 243 11.84 -10.15 -5.56
C ALA A 243 12.48 -10.17 -6.96
N THR A 244 11.69 -9.94 -8.01
CA THR A 244 12.20 -9.85 -9.39
C THR A 244 13.18 -8.71 -9.53
N LEU A 245 12.85 -7.50 -9.07
CA LEU A 245 13.77 -6.36 -9.18
C LEU A 245 15.07 -6.62 -8.41
N VAL A 246 15.00 -7.14 -7.18
CA VAL A 246 16.19 -7.46 -6.37
C VAL A 246 17.07 -8.49 -7.07
N ALA A 247 16.47 -9.56 -7.62
CA ALA A 247 17.22 -10.58 -8.35
C ALA A 247 17.85 -10.01 -9.63
N VAL A 248 17.12 -9.19 -10.39
CA VAL A 248 17.65 -8.50 -11.58
C VAL A 248 18.82 -7.57 -11.23
N LEU A 249 18.70 -6.76 -10.18
CA LEU A 249 19.79 -5.90 -9.70
C LEU A 249 21.01 -6.75 -9.28
N GLY A 250 20.80 -7.88 -8.61
CA GLY A 250 21.86 -8.84 -8.29
C GLY A 250 22.57 -9.38 -9.52
N THR A 251 21.81 -9.76 -10.57
CA THR A 251 22.37 -10.24 -11.84
C THR A 251 23.18 -9.16 -12.53
N VAL A 252 22.67 -7.92 -12.55
CA VAL A 252 23.37 -6.78 -13.16
C VAL A 252 24.65 -6.44 -12.41
N ALA A 253 24.61 -6.39 -11.08
CA ALA A 253 25.81 -6.17 -10.26
C ALA A 253 26.86 -7.26 -10.50
N SER A 254 26.45 -8.52 -10.49
CA SER A 254 27.34 -9.67 -10.72
C SER A 254 27.88 -9.71 -12.16
N SER A 255 27.13 -9.20 -13.13
CA SER A 255 27.61 -9.08 -14.52
C SER A 255 28.58 -7.91 -14.68
N ALA A 256 28.30 -6.77 -14.03
CA ALA A 256 29.15 -5.59 -14.07
C ALA A 256 30.52 -5.85 -13.42
N SER A 257 30.61 -6.72 -12.42
CA SER A 257 31.89 -7.08 -11.78
C SER A 257 32.83 -7.88 -12.69
N TYR A 258 32.35 -8.49 -13.77
CA TYR A 258 33.22 -9.08 -14.82
C TYR A 258 33.70 -8.06 -15.84
N LEU A 259 32.82 -7.13 -16.20
CA LEU A 259 33.07 -6.19 -17.29
C LEU A 259 33.95 -5.03 -16.88
N SER A 260 33.90 -4.65 -15.60
CA SER A 260 34.69 -3.58 -15.04
C SER A 260 35.52 -4.15 -13.91
N THR A 261 36.83 -3.85 -13.87
CA THR A 261 37.83 -4.36 -12.91
C THR A 261 37.49 -3.99 -11.45
N GLN A 262 36.39 -4.53 -10.93
CA GLN A 262 35.76 -4.21 -9.64
C GLN A 262 35.62 -2.72 -9.32
N ASP A 263 35.47 -1.86 -10.33
CA ASP A 263 35.20 -0.43 -10.10
C ASP A 263 33.78 -0.27 -9.54
N ALA A 264 33.70 0.17 -8.28
CA ALA A 264 32.44 0.48 -7.61
C ALA A 264 31.58 1.49 -8.40
N GLY A 265 32.22 2.42 -9.14
CA GLY A 265 31.55 3.37 -10.01
C GLY A 265 30.77 2.70 -11.13
N ALA A 266 31.38 1.72 -11.81
CA ALA A 266 30.74 0.99 -12.90
C ALA A 266 29.61 0.07 -12.42
N ILE A 267 29.82 -0.65 -11.31
CA ILE A 267 28.77 -1.48 -10.68
C ILE A 267 27.58 -0.61 -10.25
N GLY A 268 27.84 0.51 -9.58
CA GLY A 268 26.80 1.45 -9.16
C GLY A 268 26.05 2.06 -10.35
N LEU A 269 26.74 2.37 -11.44
CA LEU A 269 26.11 2.94 -12.65
C LEU A 269 25.20 1.92 -13.35
N ALA A 270 25.60 0.65 -13.41
CA ALA A 270 24.80 -0.43 -13.96
C ALA A 270 23.51 -0.63 -13.14
N LEU A 271 23.63 -0.62 -11.80
CA LEU A 271 22.50 -0.68 -10.88
C LEU A 271 21.58 0.53 -11.03
N TRP A 272 22.16 1.74 -11.14
CA TRP A 272 21.42 2.97 -11.33
C TRP A 272 20.60 2.92 -12.63
N GLY A 273 21.25 2.57 -13.74
CA GLY A 273 20.62 2.45 -15.05
C GLY A 273 19.45 1.47 -15.03
N THR A 274 19.66 0.30 -14.40
CA THR A 274 18.61 -0.71 -14.24
C THR A 274 17.42 -0.19 -13.46
N GLY A 275 17.65 0.53 -12.36
CA GLY A 275 16.58 1.16 -11.58
C GLY A 275 15.79 2.20 -12.39
N VAL A 276 16.48 3.05 -13.14
CA VAL A 276 15.84 4.07 -14.01
C VAL A 276 15.03 3.40 -15.12
N VAL A 277 15.59 2.40 -15.80
CA VAL A 277 14.86 1.60 -16.82
C VAL A 277 13.61 0.98 -16.21
N TRP A 278 13.72 0.37 -15.03
CA TRP A 278 12.58 -0.22 -14.34
C TRP A 278 11.49 0.81 -14.01
N ALA A 279 11.89 1.99 -13.52
CA ALA A 279 10.96 3.07 -13.22
C ALA A 279 10.26 3.58 -14.48
N LEU A 280 10.98 3.75 -15.59
CA LEU A 280 10.42 4.19 -16.87
C LEU A 280 9.47 3.15 -17.46
N LEU A 281 9.81 1.86 -17.42
CA LEU A 281 8.93 0.79 -17.88
C LEU A 281 7.66 0.69 -17.03
N ALA A 282 7.77 0.91 -15.72
CA ALA A 282 6.61 0.99 -14.84
C ALA A 282 5.75 2.22 -15.13
N TRP A 283 6.41 3.37 -15.34
CA TRP A 283 5.76 4.63 -15.65
C TRP A 283 5.04 4.62 -17.00
N GLY A 284 5.56 3.91 -18.01
CA GLY A 284 4.87 3.66 -19.28
C GLY A 284 3.74 2.65 -19.19
N GLY A 285 3.51 2.03 -18.02
CA GLY A 285 2.49 0.99 -17.85
C GLY A 285 2.84 -0.34 -18.52
N ILE A 286 4.10 -0.55 -18.91
CA ILE A 286 4.57 -1.81 -19.52
C ILE A 286 4.65 -2.90 -18.44
N LEU A 287 5.10 -2.53 -17.24
CA LEU A 287 5.09 -3.40 -16.07
C LEU A 287 3.71 -3.42 -15.37
N ALA A 288 2.72 -2.68 -15.88
CA ALA A 288 1.37 -2.58 -15.32
C ALA A 288 0.39 -3.47 -16.10
N TRP A 289 0.43 -4.77 -15.84
CA TRP A 289 -0.49 -5.70 -16.49
C TRP A 289 -1.90 -5.65 -15.86
N ALA A 290 -2.93 -5.72 -16.71
CA ALA A 290 -4.38 -5.64 -16.40
C ALA A 290 -4.98 -4.25 -16.09
N GLY A 291 -4.40 -3.15 -16.60
CA GLY A 291 -5.06 -1.83 -16.60
C GLY A 291 -5.34 -1.23 -15.22
N ARG A 292 -4.72 -1.77 -14.16
CA ARG A 292 -4.88 -1.29 -12.79
C ARG A 292 -3.79 -0.26 -12.46
N PRO A 293 -4.11 1.05 -12.41
CA PRO A 293 -3.14 2.12 -12.25
C PRO A 293 -2.39 2.11 -10.91
N SER A 294 -2.93 1.46 -9.85
CA SER A 294 -2.27 1.43 -8.54
C SER A 294 -0.96 0.64 -8.53
N ARG A 295 -0.80 -0.36 -9.40
CA ARG A 295 0.39 -1.22 -9.45
C ARG A 295 1.54 -0.59 -10.22
N ALA A 296 1.23 0.28 -11.18
CA ALA A 296 2.24 1.03 -11.92
C ALA A 296 3.03 1.97 -11.00
N ASN A 297 2.38 2.57 -9.99
CA ASN A 297 3.05 3.40 -8.98
C ASN A 297 4.09 2.62 -8.18
N LEU A 298 3.82 1.35 -7.84
CA LEU A 298 4.77 0.52 -7.10
C LEU A 298 6.03 0.24 -7.92
N GLY A 299 5.89 -0.04 -9.22
CA GLY A 299 7.05 -0.22 -10.11
C GLY A 299 7.91 1.05 -10.24
N VAL A 300 7.29 2.23 -10.29
CA VAL A 300 8.01 3.51 -10.31
C VAL A 300 8.75 3.75 -9.00
N VAL A 301 8.10 3.48 -7.86
CA VAL A 301 8.72 3.58 -6.53
C VAL A 301 9.90 2.63 -6.39
N LEU A 302 9.73 1.36 -6.78
CA LEU A 302 10.80 0.37 -6.72
C LEU A 302 11.96 0.69 -7.65
N GLY A 303 11.68 1.07 -8.91
CA GLY A 303 12.72 1.48 -9.85
C GLY A 303 13.48 2.72 -9.37
N SER A 304 12.77 3.72 -8.82
CA SER A 304 13.40 4.91 -8.23
C SER A 304 14.28 4.58 -7.04
N ALA A 305 13.82 3.67 -6.16
CA ALA A 305 14.63 3.18 -5.05
C ALA A 305 15.87 2.42 -5.53
N GLY A 306 15.75 1.58 -6.57
CA GLY A 306 16.88 0.92 -7.23
C GLY A 306 17.86 1.90 -7.86
N ALA A 307 17.36 2.96 -8.50
CA ALA A 307 18.19 4.02 -9.07
C ALA A 307 18.97 4.76 -7.98
N ILE A 308 18.30 5.17 -6.89
CA ILE A 308 18.94 5.79 -5.74
C ILE A 308 20.01 4.87 -5.16
N PHE A 309 19.70 3.58 -4.95
CA PHE A 309 20.65 2.61 -4.43
C PHE A 309 21.89 2.49 -5.32
N GLY A 310 21.71 2.36 -6.64
CA GLY A 310 22.82 2.36 -7.60
C GLY A 310 23.66 3.65 -7.54
N ALA A 311 23.01 4.81 -7.48
CA ALA A 311 23.72 6.09 -7.35
C ALA A 311 24.53 6.20 -6.04
N MET A 312 24.00 5.67 -4.92
CA MET A 312 24.74 5.62 -3.67
C MET A 312 26.00 4.75 -3.78
N ILE A 313 25.93 3.62 -4.48
CA ILE A 313 27.09 2.77 -4.75
C ILE A 313 28.14 3.50 -5.61
N THR A 314 27.74 4.42 -6.49
CA THR A 314 28.69 5.22 -7.30
C THR A 314 29.45 6.30 -6.52
N MET A 315 29.00 6.67 -5.32
CA MET A 315 29.54 7.83 -4.59
C MET A 315 31.07 7.84 -4.36
N PRO A 316 31.78 6.69 -4.21
CA PRO A 316 33.24 6.69 -4.15
C PRO A 316 33.93 7.24 -5.42
N ALA A 317 33.24 7.23 -6.56
CA ALA A 317 33.72 7.86 -7.79
C ALA A 317 33.57 9.38 -7.72
N ARG A 318 34.52 10.13 -8.30
CA ARG A 318 34.55 11.61 -8.27
C ARG A 318 33.24 12.28 -8.76
N TRP A 319 32.52 11.61 -9.67
CA TRP A 319 31.26 12.09 -10.25
C TRP A 319 30.01 11.48 -9.57
N GLY A 320 30.17 10.44 -8.74
CA GLY A 320 29.05 9.68 -8.18
C GLY A 320 28.18 10.48 -7.22
N ILE A 321 28.77 11.40 -6.46
CA ILE A 321 28.04 12.33 -5.60
C ILE A 321 27.06 13.20 -6.41
N ILE A 322 27.51 13.70 -7.57
CA ILE A 322 26.67 14.52 -8.45
C ILE A 322 25.51 13.68 -9.00
N LEU A 323 25.77 12.42 -9.39
CA LEU A 323 24.73 11.50 -9.84
C LEU A 323 23.71 11.22 -8.74
N ALA A 324 24.16 10.98 -7.51
CA ALA A 324 23.30 10.73 -6.35
C ALA A 324 22.39 11.93 -6.05
N LEU A 325 22.95 13.13 -5.96
CA LEU A 325 22.17 14.36 -5.73
C LEU A 325 21.15 14.61 -6.85
N THR A 326 21.58 14.43 -8.11
CA THR A 326 20.70 14.62 -9.28
C THR A 326 19.56 13.60 -9.27
N THR A 327 19.84 12.34 -8.93
CA THR A 327 18.83 11.28 -8.83
C THR A 327 17.84 11.57 -7.72
N VAL A 328 18.31 11.97 -6.53
CA VAL A 328 17.45 12.36 -5.41
C VAL A 328 16.56 13.53 -5.79
N ALA A 329 17.12 14.58 -6.40
CA ALA A 329 16.36 15.74 -6.85
C ALA A 329 15.30 15.35 -7.89
N ALA A 330 15.66 14.52 -8.87
CA ALA A 330 14.74 14.02 -9.89
C ALA A 330 13.59 13.21 -9.27
N VAL A 331 13.87 12.33 -8.30
CA VAL A 331 12.84 11.54 -7.60
C VAL A 331 11.91 12.44 -6.77
N VAL A 332 12.44 13.45 -6.07
CA VAL A 332 11.62 14.41 -5.32
C VAL A 332 10.73 15.24 -6.25
N VAL A 333 11.27 15.73 -7.36
CA VAL A 333 10.48 16.45 -8.38
C VAL A 333 9.39 15.54 -8.95
N ALA A 334 9.74 14.30 -9.31
CA ALA A 334 8.78 13.31 -9.78
C ALA A 334 7.68 13.05 -8.74
N ALA A 335 8.04 12.96 -7.45
CA ALA A 335 7.08 12.78 -6.36
C ALA A 335 6.10 13.95 -6.22
N VAL A 336 6.58 15.19 -6.34
CA VAL A 336 5.75 16.40 -6.26
C VAL A 336 4.83 16.50 -7.48
N VAL A 337 5.34 16.25 -8.69
CA VAL A 337 4.55 16.26 -9.93
C VAL A 337 3.50 15.16 -9.91
N ALA A 338 3.87 13.95 -9.46
CA ALA A 338 2.98 12.80 -9.33
C ALA A 338 2.07 12.85 -8.11
N ARG A 339 2.28 13.80 -7.19
CA ARG A 339 1.60 13.89 -5.90
C ARG A 339 1.63 12.56 -5.13
N SER A 340 2.74 11.84 -5.22
CA SER A 340 2.93 10.53 -4.60
C SER A 340 3.66 10.68 -3.26
N VAL A 341 2.94 10.47 -2.16
CA VAL A 341 3.51 10.52 -0.80
C VAL A 341 4.59 9.46 -0.61
N VAL A 342 4.39 8.26 -1.17
CA VAL A 342 5.35 7.16 -1.07
C VAL A 342 6.66 7.50 -1.81
N LEU A 343 6.57 8.06 -3.02
CA LEU A 343 7.76 8.45 -3.77
C LEU A 343 8.48 9.63 -3.10
N LEU A 344 7.73 10.54 -2.48
CA LEU A 344 8.29 11.64 -1.70
C LEU A 344 9.02 11.13 -0.46
N ALA A 345 8.46 10.12 0.22
CA ALA A 345 9.13 9.46 1.35
C ALA A 345 10.44 8.80 0.90
N VAL A 346 10.45 8.08 -0.23
CA VAL A 346 11.67 7.50 -0.81
C VAL A 346 12.71 8.57 -1.12
N GLY A 347 12.33 9.65 -1.82
CA GLY A 347 13.23 10.76 -2.13
C GLY A 347 13.75 11.48 -0.88
N SER A 348 12.92 11.61 0.16
CA SER A 348 13.30 12.23 1.43
C SER A 348 14.29 11.38 2.23
N VAL A 349 14.04 10.06 2.33
CA VAL A 349 14.99 9.13 2.98
C VAL A 349 16.31 9.13 2.22
N ALA A 350 16.28 9.12 0.89
CA ALA A 350 17.47 9.21 0.08
C ALA A 350 18.24 10.52 0.28
N ALA A 351 17.53 11.65 0.36
CA ALA A 351 18.15 12.94 0.68
C ALA A 351 18.82 12.92 2.06
N LEU A 352 18.19 12.34 3.08
CA LEU A 352 18.75 12.22 4.42
C LEU A 352 20.04 11.37 4.45
N GLN A 353 20.18 10.40 3.56
CA GLN A 353 21.38 9.58 3.46
C GLN A 353 22.48 10.25 2.63
N VAL A 354 22.13 10.85 1.49
CA VAL A 354 23.09 11.40 0.53
C VAL A 354 23.63 12.77 0.96
N LEU A 355 22.79 13.66 1.50
CA LEU A 355 23.20 15.03 1.82
C LEU A 355 24.29 15.11 2.90
N PRO A 356 24.19 14.42 4.06
CA PRO A 356 25.22 14.50 5.08
C PRO A 356 26.58 13.99 4.58
N ALA A 357 26.59 12.86 3.86
CA ALA A 357 27.80 12.30 3.27
C ALA A 357 28.44 13.27 2.26
N THR A 358 27.62 13.87 1.39
CA THR A 358 28.05 14.91 0.44
C THR A 358 28.66 16.12 1.16
N MET A 359 28.02 16.59 2.22
CA MET A 359 28.44 17.79 2.95
C MET A 359 29.77 17.57 3.67
N VAL A 360 29.98 16.40 4.27
CA VAL A 360 31.27 16.05 4.90
C VAL A 360 32.38 16.04 3.87
N GLU A 361 32.14 15.45 2.70
CA GLU A 361 33.11 15.37 1.62
C GLU A 361 33.46 16.77 1.06
N TRP A 362 32.46 17.58 0.72
CA TRP A 362 32.68 18.87 0.05
C TRP A 362 33.19 19.99 0.96
N PHE A 363 32.78 19.99 2.23
CA PHE A 363 33.18 21.04 3.18
C PHE A 363 34.39 20.65 4.03
N GLY A 364 34.98 19.48 3.82
CA GLY A 364 36.21 19.04 4.50
C GLY A 364 36.10 18.93 6.02
N GLY A 365 34.89 18.76 6.55
CA GLY A 365 34.65 18.67 8.00
C GLY A 365 33.19 18.79 8.44
N THR A 366 32.93 18.32 9.66
CA THR A 366 31.58 18.26 10.26
C THR A 366 30.95 19.62 10.52
N LEU A 367 31.75 20.65 10.80
CA LEU A 367 31.25 22.01 11.08
C LEU A 367 30.67 22.67 9.82
N GLY A 368 31.45 22.70 8.73
CA GLY A 368 30.99 23.23 7.44
C GLY A 368 29.77 22.47 6.93
N ALA A 369 29.78 21.14 7.09
CA ALA A 369 28.65 20.30 6.74
C ALA A 369 27.37 20.65 7.52
N SER A 370 27.49 20.83 8.84
CA SER A 370 26.35 21.17 9.71
C SER A 370 25.75 22.54 9.38
N LEU A 371 26.60 23.54 9.12
CA LEU A 371 26.18 24.88 8.72
C LEU A 371 25.53 24.89 7.32
N GLY A 372 26.11 24.17 6.36
CA GLY A 372 25.53 24.01 5.03
C GLY A 372 24.15 23.34 5.07
N LEU A 373 24.01 22.29 5.87
CA LEU A 373 22.74 21.59 6.05
C LEU A 373 21.68 22.48 6.70
N LEU A 374 22.07 23.26 7.72
CA LEU A 374 21.20 24.23 8.37
C LEU A 374 20.69 25.28 7.36
N LEU A 375 21.59 25.84 6.55
CA LEU A 375 21.23 26.84 5.54
C LEU A 375 20.26 26.26 4.50
N VAL A 376 20.54 25.08 3.97
CA VAL A 376 19.66 24.38 3.02
C VAL A 376 18.28 24.12 3.64
N GLY A 377 18.24 23.64 4.88
CA GLY A 377 17.00 23.42 5.62
C GLY A 377 16.16 24.70 5.77
N VAL A 378 16.78 25.80 6.19
CA VAL A 378 16.13 27.12 6.31
C VAL A 378 15.56 27.59 4.97
N LEU A 379 16.33 27.44 3.88
CA LEU A 379 15.89 27.81 2.53
C LEU A 379 14.68 26.98 2.07
N LEU A 380 14.68 25.67 2.32
CA LEU A 380 13.56 24.79 1.99
C LEU A 380 12.30 25.15 2.79
N VAL A 381 12.43 25.43 4.09
CA VAL A 381 11.31 25.88 4.93
C VAL A 381 10.74 27.21 4.43
N ALA A 382 11.61 28.17 4.09
CA ALA A 382 11.18 29.44 3.51
C ALA A 382 10.41 29.24 2.19
N ALA A 383 10.92 28.39 1.29
CA ALA A 383 10.24 28.05 0.04
C ALA A 383 8.86 27.39 0.28
N ALA A 384 8.76 26.49 1.26
CA ALA A 384 7.50 25.87 1.66
C ALA A 384 6.47 26.90 2.19
N ILE A 385 6.90 27.85 3.02
CA ILE A 385 6.04 28.92 3.52
C ILE A 385 5.56 29.83 2.37
N VAL A 386 6.45 30.22 1.46
CA VAL A 386 6.10 31.07 0.32
C VAL A 386 5.09 30.38 -0.61
N THR A 387 5.29 29.10 -0.90
CA THR A 387 4.35 28.31 -1.73
C THR A 387 3.01 28.09 -1.04
N ALA A 388 2.98 27.87 0.28
CA ALA A 388 1.75 27.78 1.06
C ALA A 388 0.97 29.11 1.08
N ARG A 389 1.66 30.24 1.24
CA ARG A 389 1.05 31.58 1.22
C ARG A 389 0.41 31.90 -0.14
N ARG A 390 1.11 31.60 -1.24
CA ARG A 390 0.58 31.82 -2.61
C ARG A 390 -0.68 31.00 -2.90
N ARG A 391 -0.83 29.81 -2.30
CA ARG A 391 -2.05 28.99 -2.45
C ARG A 391 -3.26 29.57 -1.71
N ARG A 392 -3.06 30.20 -0.55
CA ARG A 392 -4.13 30.84 0.24
C ARG A 392 -4.68 32.11 -0.40
N GLN A 393 -3.91 32.75 -1.29
CA GLN A 393 -4.31 33.97 -1.99
C GLN A 393 -5.18 33.71 -3.23
N ARG A 394 -5.49 32.44 -3.57
CA ARG A 394 -6.43 32.15 -4.64
C ARG A 394 -7.86 32.46 -4.19
N PRO A 395 -8.63 33.27 -4.95
CA PRO A 395 -9.95 33.72 -4.53
C PRO A 395 -10.92 32.54 -4.32
N PRO A 396 -11.80 32.58 -3.29
CA PRO A 396 -12.66 31.44 -2.88
C PRO A 396 -13.74 30.98 -3.87
N GLY A 397 -13.75 31.46 -5.11
CA GLY A 397 -14.86 31.25 -6.05
C GLY A 397 -14.51 30.47 -7.31
N GLU A 398 -13.24 30.11 -7.54
CA GLU A 398 -12.88 29.29 -8.69
C GLU A 398 -13.21 27.82 -8.35
N PRO A 399 -14.21 27.19 -9.01
CA PRO A 399 -14.52 25.79 -8.77
C PRO A 399 -13.21 25.04 -8.91
N ALA A 400 -12.89 24.20 -7.92
CA ALA A 400 -11.79 23.25 -8.05
C ALA A 400 -12.17 22.28 -9.16
N ALA A 401 -11.99 22.70 -10.42
CA ALA A 401 -12.26 21.94 -11.62
C ALA A 401 -11.57 20.60 -11.43
N SER A 402 -12.36 19.58 -11.05
CA SER A 402 -12.05 18.16 -11.06
C SER A 402 -10.55 17.86 -11.15
N ARG A 403 -9.78 18.31 -10.12
CA ARG A 403 -8.31 18.25 -10.15
C ARG A 403 -7.88 16.83 -9.83
N GLY A 404 -8.06 15.93 -10.79
CA GLY A 404 -7.27 14.72 -10.88
C GLY A 404 -6.08 14.98 -11.80
N PRO A 405 -4.92 15.47 -11.31
CA PRO A 405 -3.69 15.17 -12.02
C PRO A 405 -3.36 13.72 -11.69
N ARG A 406 -3.99 12.81 -12.43
CA ARG A 406 -3.28 11.62 -12.87
C ARG A 406 -2.17 12.19 -13.75
N LEU A 407 -0.90 11.84 -13.51
CA LEU A 407 0.10 12.07 -14.53
C LEU A 407 -0.51 11.58 -15.86
N PRO A 408 -0.49 12.35 -16.95
CA PRO A 408 -0.79 11.78 -18.24
C PRO A 408 0.22 10.64 -18.39
N TRP A 409 -0.27 9.40 -18.31
CA TRP A 409 0.56 8.24 -18.55
C TRP A 409 1.19 8.48 -19.91
N PRO A 410 2.52 8.67 -20.00
CA PRO A 410 3.15 8.92 -21.27
C PRO A 410 2.80 7.76 -22.19
N ASP A 411 2.73 8.03 -23.48
CA ASP A 411 2.54 6.98 -24.45
C ASP A 411 3.59 5.88 -24.22
N ARG A 412 3.19 4.61 -24.29
CA ARG A 412 4.05 3.44 -24.02
C ARG A 412 5.34 3.52 -24.82
N THR A 413 5.24 4.02 -26.05
CA THR A 413 6.34 4.25 -26.98
C THR A 413 7.39 5.19 -26.40
N VAL A 414 6.99 6.31 -25.79
CA VAL A 414 7.90 7.30 -25.20
C VAL A 414 8.67 6.68 -24.04
N ALA A 415 7.99 5.93 -23.18
CA ALA A 415 8.61 5.25 -22.06
C ALA A 415 9.60 4.15 -22.50
N MET A 416 9.27 3.37 -23.55
CA MET A 416 10.17 2.37 -24.12
C MET A 416 11.43 3.00 -24.72
N VAL A 417 11.27 4.08 -25.51
CA VAL A 417 12.40 4.77 -26.13
C VAL A 417 13.31 5.37 -25.05
N ALA A 418 12.75 6.03 -24.05
CA ALA A 418 13.53 6.57 -22.93
C ALA A 418 14.27 5.47 -22.16
N ALA A 419 13.61 4.35 -21.87
CA ALA A 419 14.23 3.20 -21.21
C ALA A 419 15.36 2.60 -22.06
N ALA A 420 15.17 2.44 -23.37
CA ALA A 420 16.20 1.93 -24.28
C ALA A 420 17.41 2.86 -24.35
N VAL A 421 17.20 4.18 -24.41
CA VAL A 421 18.30 5.17 -24.40
C VAL A 421 19.08 5.09 -23.09
N VAL A 422 18.40 5.01 -21.94
CA VAL A 422 19.07 4.86 -20.64
C VAL A 422 19.85 3.54 -20.59
N ALA A 423 19.25 2.42 -20.99
CA ALA A 423 19.94 1.13 -21.02
C ALA A 423 21.21 1.18 -21.89
N VAL A 424 21.11 1.66 -23.13
CA VAL A 424 22.26 1.76 -24.05
C VAL A 424 23.33 2.70 -23.50
N SER A 425 22.95 3.89 -23.03
CA SER A 425 23.91 4.88 -22.50
C SER A 425 24.64 4.37 -21.26
N THR A 426 23.94 3.69 -20.35
CA THR A 426 24.52 3.13 -19.13
C THR A 426 25.40 1.93 -19.42
N SER A 427 24.99 1.02 -20.31
CA SER A 427 25.85 -0.08 -20.76
C SER A 427 27.13 0.43 -21.44
N ALA A 428 27.02 1.43 -22.32
CA ALA A 428 28.18 2.04 -22.96
C ALA A 428 29.11 2.69 -21.93
N ALA A 429 28.57 3.45 -20.98
CA ALA A 429 29.35 4.09 -19.93
C ALA A 429 30.05 3.06 -19.02
N VAL A 430 29.36 1.98 -18.63
CA VAL A 430 29.93 0.87 -17.85
C VAL A 430 31.09 0.23 -18.60
N LEU A 431 30.95 -0.02 -19.91
CA LEU A 431 32.02 -0.58 -20.74
C LEU A 431 33.19 0.38 -20.98
N THR A 432 33.00 1.70 -20.85
CA THR A 432 34.10 2.68 -20.95
C THR A 432 34.82 2.92 -19.62
N LEU A 433 34.15 2.65 -18.50
CA LEU A 433 34.71 2.81 -17.16
C LEU A 433 35.40 1.54 -16.66
N GLY A 434 34.96 0.38 -17.15
CA GLY A 434 35.65 -0.90 -16.99
C GLY A 434 36.83 -1.03 -17.94
#